data_AF-A0A1G6CQJ8-F1
#
_entry.id   AF-A0A1G6CQJ8-F1
#
_cell.length_a   1.000
_cell.length_b   1.000
_cell.length_c   1.000
_cell.angle_alpha   90.00
_cell.angle_beta   90.00
_cell.angle_gamma   90.00
#
_symmetry.space_group_name_H-M   'P 1'
#
loop_
_entity.id
_entity.type
_entity.pdbx_description
1 polymer ?
#
loop_
_entity_poly.entity_id
_entity_poly.type
_entity_poly.pdbx_seq_one_letter_code
_entity_poly.pdbx_strand_id
1 'polypeptide(L)'
;MTNAYTQEELGRFAKKNGMTLTELNILLTVNSFIGREFAGTTYNSDKNTITGFATRDKHPYLGIFWDVNDTILGYQGYIDAVGFGYISQGAGSSINAGHSLGALRASNLVARGFASGANIYSLPFGNVSETGVNTTLGMFDPVNGGVLGMLFNPFALLVDSNVFPYHSCAENYGDVCAR
;
A
#
# COMPACT_ATOMS: atom_id res chain seq x y z
N MET A 1 5.66 -11.15 2.83
CA MET A 1 4.93 -12.43 2.56
C MET A 1 3.69 -12.19 1.70
N THR A 2 3.38 -13.11 0.78
CA THR A 2 2.26 -13.03 -0.18
C THR A 2 0.95 -13.57 0.38
N ASN A 3 -0.20 -12.91 0.15
CA ASN A 3 -1.49 -13.43 0.57
C ASN A 3 -1.94 -14.59 -0.34
N ALA A 4 -1.76 -15.83 0.13
CA ALA A 4 -2.08 -17.05 -0.63
C ALA A 4 -3.56 -17.14 -1.03
N TYR A 5 -4.47 -16.66 -0.18
CA TYR A 5 -5.90 -16.62 -0.48
C TYR A 5 -6.20 -15.66 -1.64
N THR A 6 -5.61 -14.47 -1.62
CA THR A 6 -5.75 -13.50 -2.73
C THR A 6 -5.23 -14.09 -4.05
N GLN A 7 -4.08 -14.77 -4.03
CA GLN A 7 -3.53 -15.40 -5.24
C GLN A 7 -4.41 -16.56 -5.76
N GLU A 8 -5.01 -17.35 -4.87
CA GLU A 8 -5.91 -18.43 -5.28
C GLU A 8 -7.17 -17.89 -5.94
N GLU A 9 -7.83 -16.90 -5.33
CA GLU A 9 -9.06 -16.31 -5.89
C GLU A 9 -8.80 -15.59 -7.22
N LEU A 10 -7.69 -14.85 -7.33
CA LEU A 10 -7.27 -14.26 -8.60
C LEU A 10 -6.90 -15.32 -9.64
N GLY A 11 -6.32 -16.44 -9.23
CA GLY A 11 -6.04 -17.58 -10.10
C GLY A 11 -7.32 -18.21 -10.66
N ARG A 12 -8.36 -18.35 -9.83
CA ARG A 12 -9.69 -18.82 -10.26
C ARG A 12 -10.34 -17.82 -11.22
N PHE A 13 -10.27 -16.53 -10.90
CA PHE A 13 -10.79 -15.46 -11.77
C PHE A 13 -10.06 -15.44 -13.13
N ALA A 14 -8.74 -15.48 -13.12
CA ALA A 14 -7.91 -15.55 -14.32
C ALA A 14 -8.33 -16.74 -15.20
N LYS A 15 -8.37 -17.94 -14.61
CA LYS A 15 -8.73 -19.17 -15.33
C LYS A 15 -10.14 -19.11 -15.93
N LYS A 16 -11.10 -18.53 -15.22
CA LYS A 16 -12.48 -18.32 -15.70
C LYS A 16 -12.53 -17.39 -16.93
N ASN A 17 -11.59 -16.46 -17.04
CA ASN A 17 -11.47 -15.52 -18.15
C ASN A 17 -10.43 -15.96 -19.21
N GLY A 18 -10.03 -17.24 -19.20
CA GLY A 18 -9.14 -17.80 -20.22
C GLY A 18 -7.68 -17.34 -20.12
N MET A 19 -7.25 -16.87 -18.95
CA MET A 19 -5.88 -16.41 -18.70
C MET A 19 -5.24 -17.13 -17.52
N THR A 20 -3.92 -17.14 -17.48
CA THR A 20 -3.12 -17.55 -16.33
C THR A 20 -3.05 -16.42 -15.28
N LEU A 21 -2.72 -16.76 -14.04
CA LEU A 21 -2.49 -15.76 -12.99
C LEU A 21 -1.36 -14.79 -13.37
N THR A 22 -0.33 -15.26 -14.06
CA THR A 22 0.77 -14.43 -14.56
C THR A 22 0.29 -13.42 -15.58
N GLU A 23 -0.51 -13.82 -16.57
CA GLU A 23 -1.08 -12.91 -17.57
C GLU A 23 -1.98 -11.86 -16.93
N LEU A 24 -2.83 -12.25 -15.98
CA LEU A 24 -3.64 -11.31 -15.21
C LEU A 24 -2.77 -10.29 -14.47
N ASN A 25 -1.72 -10.74 -13.80
CA ASN A 25 -0.81 -9.86 -13.08
C ASN A 25 -0.06 -8.91 -14.00
N ILE A 26 0.35 -9.35 -15.19
CA ILE A 26 0.93 -8.47 -16.22
C ILE A 26 -0.08 -7.40 -16.63
N LEU A 27 -1.34 -7.76 -16.87
CA LEU A 27 -2.39 -6.80 -17.22
C LEU A 27 -2.63 -5.77 -16.10
N LEU A 28 -2.71 -6.22 -14.84
CA LEU A 28 -2.84 -5.34 -13.68
C LEU A 28 -1.64 -4.40 -13.56
N THR A 29 -0.41 -4.89 -13.78
CA THR A 29 0.80 -4.06 -13.78
C THR A 29 0.75 -3.03 -14.90
N VAL A 30 0.48 -3.42 -16.14
CA VAL A 30 0.37 -2.48 -17.27
C VAL A 30 -0.71 -1.43 -16.99
N ASN A 31 -1.87 -1.85 -16.48
CA ASN A 31 -2.96 -0.95 -16.10
C ASN A 31 -2.53 0.04 -15.00
N SER A 32 -1.71 -0.39 -14.04
CA SER A 32 -1.13 0.50 -13.02
C SER A 32 -0.27 1.61 -13.66
N PHE A 33 0.57 1.26 -14.64
CA PHE A 33 1.40 2.24 -15.35
C PHE A 33 0.57 3.25 -16.15
N ILE A 34 -0.48 2.78 -16.82
CA ILE A 34 -1.46 3.67 -17.49
C ILE A 34 -2.08 4.61 -16.45
N GLY A 35 -2.50 4.08 -15.30
CA GLY A 35 -3.04 4.87 -14.20
C GLY A 35 -2.11 5.92 -13.66
N ARG A 36 -0.81 5.61 -13.54
CA ARG A 36 0.19 6.59 -13.13
C ARG A 36 0.32 7.72 -14.14
N GLU A 37 0.30 7.43 -15.44
CA GLU A 37 0.40 8.45 -16.48
C GLU A 37 -0.81 9.40 -16.44
N PHE A 38 -2.02 8.83 -16.35
CA PHE A 38 -3.27 9.59 -16.33
C PHE A 38 -3.54 10.29 -15.00
N ALA A 39 -3.64 9.53 -13.91
CA ALA A 39 -4.07 10.04 -12.62
C ALA A 39 -2.92 10.53 -11.74
N GLY A 40 -1.67 10.23 -12.11
CA GLY A 40 -0.49 10.67 -11.39
C GLY A 40 0.02 9.66 -10.35
N THR A 41 0.89 10.13 -9.46
CA THR A 41 1.58 9.31 -8.44
C THR A 41 1.13 9.68 -7.03
N THR A 42 1.27 8.74 -6.09
CA THR A 42 1.13 8.99 -4.63
C THR A 42 2.49 8.97 -3.91
N TYR A 43 3.59 8.83 -4.66
CA TYR A 43 4.95 8.93 -4.12
C TYR A 43 5.44 10.37 -4.19
N ASN A 44 5.92 10.90 -3.06
CA ASN A 44 6.61 12.17 -2.94
C ASN A 44 8.10 11.89 -2.66
N SER A 45 8.97 12.23 -3.62
CA SER A 45 10.41 11.99 -3.53
C SER A 45 11.11 12.90 -2.52
N ASP A 46 10.71 14.17 -2.43
CA ASP A 46 11.31 15.16 -1.51
C ASP A 46 11.13 14.75 -0.05
N LYS A 47 9.95 14.25 0.30
CA LYS A 47 9.63 13.77 1.65
C LYS A 47 9.92 12.28 1.84
N ASN A 48 10.21 11.56 0.77
CA ASN A 48 10.29 10.11 0.71
C ASN A 48 9.07 9.41 1.33
N THR A 49 7.88 9.87 0.97
CA THR A 49 6.60 9.36 1.50
C THR A 49 5.73 8.77 0.41
N ILE A 50 4.91 7.78 0.77
CA ILE A 50 3.96 7.12 -0.13
C ILE A 50 2.57 7.19 0.49
N THR A 51 1.66 7.95 -0.13
CA THR A 51 0.29 8.12 0.37
C THR A 51 -0.70 7.14 -0.28
N GLY A 52 -1.92 7.10 0.25
CA GLY A 52 -2.95 6.12 -0.09
C GLY A 52 -4.00 6.58 -1.11
N PHE A 53 -5.21 6.03 -1.00
CA PHE A 53 -6.32 6.26 -1.92
C PHE A 53 -6.66 7.74 -2.12
N ALA A 54 -7.01 8.11 -3.35
CA ALA A 54 -7.45 9.45 -3.74
C ALA A 54 -6.44 10.57 -3.41
N THR A 55 -5.15 10.23 -3.26
CA THR A 55 -4.07 11.20 -3.00
C THR A 55 -3.10 11.36 -4.16
N ARG A 56 -3.48 10.90 -5.37
CA ARG A 56 -2.67 11.14 -6.57
C ARG A 56 -2.59 12.63 -6.89
N ASP A 57 -1.47 13.04 -7.47
CA ASP A 57 -1.12 14.44 -7.71
C ASP A 57 -1.82 15.08 -8.94
N LYS A 58 -2.25 14.30 -9.95
CA LYS A 58 -2.96 14.84 -11.13
C LYS A 58 -4.48 14.77 -11.00
N HIS A 59 -5.04 13.57 -10.85
CA HIS A 59 -6.49 13.36 -10.82
C HIS A 59 -6.89 12.41 -9.68
N PRO A 60 -7.00 12.91 -8.43
CA PRO A 60 -7.19 12.07 -7.25
C PRO A 60 -8.45 11.21 -7.31
N TYR A 61 -9.61 11.77 -7.69
CA TYR A 61 -10.87 11.03 -7.71
C TYR A 61 -10.95 9.98 -8.83
N LEU A 62 -10.41 10.28 -10.02
CA LEU A 62 -10.29 9.30 -11.10
C LEU A 62 -9.25 8.22 -10.76
N GLY A 63 -8.22 8.61 -10.00
CA GLY A 63 -7.16 7.76 -9.47
C GLY A 63 -7.65 6.55 -8.69
N ILE A 64 -8.83 6.64 -8.06
CA ILE A 64 -9.40 5.58 -7.22
C ILE A 64 -9.51 4.25 -7.98
N PHE A 65 -9.86 4.28 -9.27
CA PHE A 65 -9.91 3.05 -10.08
C PHE A 65 -8.55 2.33 -10.11
N TRP A 66 -7.47 3.07 -10.27
CA TRP A 66 -6.12 2.53 -10.26
C TRP A 66 -5.60 2.24 -8.85
N ASP A 67 -6.08 2.96 -7.83
CA ASP A 67 -5.76 2.63 -6.43
C ASP A 67 -6.34 1.25 -6.04
N VAL A 68 -7.53 0.89 -6.55
CA VAL A 68 -8.07 -0.47 -6.41
C VAL A 68 -7.18 -1.50 -7.12
N ASN A 69 -6.79 -1.25 -8.37
CA ASN A 69 -5.87 -2.10 -9.13
C ASN A 69 -4.54 -2.33 -8.37
N ASP A 70 -3.96 -1.24 -7.88
CA ASP A 70 -2.70 -1.23 -7.15
C ASP A 70 -2.82 -1.95 -5.79
N THR A 71 -3.99 -1.89 -5.16
CA THR A 71 -4.29 -2.68 -3.95
C THR A 71 -4.27 -4.18 -4.26
N ILE A 72 -4.87 -4.61 -5.37
CA ILE A 72 -4.88 -6.03 -5.78
C ILE A 72 -3.45 -6.52 -6.04
N LEU A 73 -2.61 -5.73 -6.71
CA LEU A 73 -1.18 -6.02 -6.87
C LEU A 73 -0.47 -6.07 -5.51
N GLY A 74 -0.76 -5.10 -4.64
CA GLY A 74 -0.14 -4.97 -3.32
C GLY A 74 -0.41 -6.17 -2.41
N TYR A 75 -1.65 -6.66 -2.33
CA TYR A 75 -1.99 -7.85 -1.53
C TYR A 75 -1.30 -9.13 -2.04
N GLN A 76 -0.99 -9.17 -3.33
CA GLN A 76 -0.19 -10.23 -3.95
C GLN A 76 1.33 -9.99 -3.85
N GLY A 77 1.77 -8.94 -3.15
CA GLY A 77 3.18 -8.62 -3.01
C GLY A 77 3.86 -8.12 -4.29
N TYR A 78 3.11 -7.73 -5.33
CA TYR A 78 3.66 -7.14 -6.54
C TYR A 78 3.94 -5.64 -6.38
N ILE A 79 4.89 -5.14 -7.17
CA ILE A 79 5.22 -3.72 -7.24
C ILE A 79 4.39 -3.09 -8.36
N ASP A 80 3.62 -2.06 -8.01
CA ASP A 80 2.84 -1.25 -8.92
C ASP A 80 3.65 -0.08 -9.49
N ALA A 81 3.04 0.73 -10.36
CA ALA A 81 3.73 1.82 -11.04
C ALA A 81 4.24 2.92 -10.08
N VAL A 82 3.57 3.17 -8.95
CA VAL A 82 4.04 4.14 -7.96
C VAL A 82 5.27 3.59 -7.24
N GLY A 83 5.30 2.29 -6.92
CA GLY A 83 6.46 1.64 -6.31
C GLY A 83 7.66 1.64 -7.25
N PHE A 84 7.45 1.47 -8.56
CA PHE A 84 8.51 1.69 -9.55
C PHE A 84 9.02 3.13 -9.56
N GLY A 85 8.16 4.12 -9.28
CA GLY A 85 8.58 5.51 -9.12
C GLY A 85 9.58 5.70 -7.97
N TYR A 86 9.34 5.05 -6.83
CA TYR A 86 10.30 5.01 -5.72
C TYR A 86 11.61 4.33 -6.14
N ILE A 87 11.53 3.15 -6.77
CA ILE A 87 12.71 2.42 -7.22
C ILE A 87 13.59 3.29 -8.15
N SER A 88 12.97 4.09 -9.01
CA SER A 88 13.71 4.96 -9.93
C SER A 88 14.37 6.18 -9.29
N GLN A 89 13.91 6.63 -8.11
CA GLN A 89 14.29 7.93 -7.54
C GLN A 89 14.90 7.86 -6.14
N GLY A 90 14.59 6.83 -5.36
CA GLY A 90 14.93 6.72 -3.94
C GLY A 90 15.32 5.31 -3.49
N ALA A 91 15.63 4.40 -4.43
CA ALA A 91 16.02 3.02 -4.11
C ALA A 91 17.16 2.95 -3.09
N GLY A 92 17.08 1.97 -2.19
CA GLY A 92 18.07 1.73 -1.14
C GLY A 92 17.90 2.62 0.11
N SER A 93 17.09 3.68 0.06
CA SER A 93 16.77 4.49 1.24
C SER A 93 15.69 3.82 2.11
N SER A 94 15.51 4.32 3.33
CA SER A 94 14.36 3.98 4.16
C SER A 94 13.20 4.89 3.81
N ILE A 95 12.00 4.33 3.60
CA ILE A 95 10.79 5.11 3.32
C ILE A 95 10.35 5.81 4.60
N ASN A 96 10.19 7.14 4.55
CA ASN A 96 9.92 7.94 5.75
C ASN A 96 8.52 7.67 6.31
N ALA A 97 7.52 7.58 5.42
CA ALA A 97 6.14 7.24 5.79
C ALA A 97 5.39 6.60 4.62
N GLY A 98 4.68 5.50 4.89
CA GLY A 98 3.68 4.91 4.01
C GLY A 98 2.32 4.87 4.70
N HIS A 99 1.24 5.33 4.07
CA HIS A 99 -0.09 5.30 4.68
C HIS A 99 -1.12 4.57 3.82
N SER A 100 -1.96 3.71 4.42
CA SER A 100 -3.03 2.99 3.71
C SER A 100 -2.49 2.12 2.57
N LEU A 101 -2.93 2.31 1.33
CA LEU A 101 -2.32 1.70 0.15
C LEU A 101 -0.80 1.97 0.07
N GLY A 102 -0.35 3.14 0.51
CA GLY A 102 1.07 3.47 0.59
C GLY A 102 1.83 2.65 1.64
N ALA A 103 1.19 2.25 2.74
CA ALA A 103 1.77 1.34 3.74
C ALA A 103 1.98 -0.05 3.14
N LEU A 104 1.00 -0.56 2.41
CA LEU A 104 1.11 -1.84 1.69
C LEU A 104 2.24 -1.81 0.67
N ARG A 105 2.32 -0.73 -0.11
CA ARG A 105 3.38 -0.52 -1.10
C ARG A 105 4.77 -0.44 -0.46
N ALA A 106 4.92 0.34 0.62
CA ALA A 106 6.18 0.46 1.34
C ALA A 106 6.64 -0.88 1.93
N SER A 107 5.72 -1.65 2.53
CA SER A 107 6.01 -3.01 3.03
C SER A 107 6.52 -3.92 1.91
N ASN A 108 5.89 -3.91 0.73
CA ASN A 108 6.33 -4.72 -0.42
C ASN A 108 7.69 -4.28 -0.98
N LEU A 109 7.99 -2.98 -0.97
CA LEU A 109 9.29 -2.45 -1.38
C LEU A 109 10.41 -2.92 -0.45
N VAL A 110 10.17 -2.93 0.87
CA VAL A 110 11.11 -3.48 1.86
C VAL A 110 11.26 -4.98 1.68
N ALA A 111 10.16 -5.73 1.56
CA ALA A 111 10.19 -7.19 1.37
C ALA A 111 10.93 -7.66 0.12
N ARG A 112 11.01 -6.81 -0.90
CA ARG A 112 11.76 -7.09 -2.14
C ARG A 112 13.18 -6.53 -2.14
N GLY A 113 13.62 -5.91 -1.05
CA GLY A 113 14.97 -5.35 -0.91
C GLY A 113 15.18 -4.04 -1.69
N PHE A 114 14.12 -3.36 -2.13
CA PHE A 114 14.23 -2.06 -2.79
C PHE A 114 14.33 -0.89 -1.81
N ALA A 115 13.85 -1.07 -0.58
CA ALA A 115 13.98 -0.11 0.51
C ALA A 115 14.66 -0.78 1.70
N SER A 116 15.50 -0.04 2.44
CA SER A 116 16.20 -0.56 3.62
C SER A 116 15.31 -0.69 4.85
N GLY A 117 14.15 -0.03 4.84
CA GLY A 117 13.16 -0.01 5.92
C GLY A 117 12.01 0.93 5.57
N ALA A 118 10.98 0.98 6.43
CA ALA A 118 9.87 1.91 6.28
C ALA A 118 9.18 2.19 7.62
N ASN A 119 8.65 3.40 7.82
CA ASN A 119 7.56 3.60 8.78
C ASN A 119 6.23 3.52 8.04
N ILE A 120 5.30 2.70 8.53
CA ILE A 120 4.01 2.53 7.90
C ILE A 120 2.86 2.75 8.88
N TYR A 121 1.78 3.28 8.35
CA TYR A 121 0.60 3.72 9.08
C TYR A 121 -0.64 3.14 8.41
N SER A 122 -1.52 2.56 9.21
CA SER A 122 -2.74 1.92 8.70
C SER A 122 -2.48 0.88 7.60
N LEU A 123 -1.65 -0.12 7.91
CA LEU A 123 -1.43 -1.25 7.01
C LEU A 123 -2.77 -1.98 6.80
N PRO A 124 -3.25 -2.16 5.55
CA PRO A 124 -4.55 -2.79 5.29
C PRO A 124 -4.67 -4.18 5.92
N PHE A 125 -5.83 -4.46 6.52
CA PHE A 125 -6.09 -5.67 7.29
C PHE A 125 -5.78 -6.95 6.51
N GLY A 126 -5.28 -7.97 7.22
CA GLY A 126 -4.86 -9.25 6.63
C GLY A 126 -3.44 -9.24 6.06
N ASN A 127 -2.72 -8.12 6.12
CA ASN A 127 -1.30 -8.06 5.75
C ASN A 127 -0.41 -8.09 6.98
N VAL A 128 0.72 -8.78 6.86
CA VAL A 128 1.80 -8.83 7.84
C VAL A 128 2.92 -7.91 7.35
N SER A 129 3.34 -6.97 8.18
CA SER A 129 4.48 -6.10 7.91
C SER A 129 5.78 -6.90 7.87
N GLU A 130 6.69 -6.49 6.99
CA GLU A 130 7.98 -7.16 6.82
C GLU A 130 8.98 -6.77 7.93
N THR A 131 10.01 -7.59 8.13
CA THR A 131 11.12 -7.23 9.04
C THR A 131 11.79 -5.93 8.59
N GLY A 132 12.06 -5.02 9.53
CA GLY A 132 12.61 -3.68 9.24
C GLY A 132 11.56 -2.61 8.93
N VAL A 133 10.27 -2.94 9.09
CA VAL A 133 9.16 -2.01 8.97
C VAL A 133 8.59 -1.68 10.36
N ASN A 134 8.52 -0.39 10.68
CA ASN A 134 7.84 0.10 11.89
C ASN A 134 6.37 0.32 11.59
N THR A 135 5.50 -0.50 12.17
CA THR A 135 4.06 -0.50 11.88
C THR A 135 3.28 0.23 12.97
N THR A 136 2.44 1.18 12.57
CA THR A 136 1.50 1.89 13.45
C THR A 136 0.06 1.66 12.97
N LEU A 137 -0.82 1.23 13.87
CA LEU A 137 -2.23 0.96 13.61
C LEU A 137 -3.12 1.86 14.48
N GLY A 138 -4.13 2.47 13.88
CA GLY A 138 -5.18 3.19 14.60
C GLY A 138 -6.22 2.23 15.19
N MET A 139 -6.59 2.43 16.45
CA MET A 139 -7.50 1.54 17.20
C MET A 139 -8.88 1.36 16.54
N PHE A 140 -9.40 2.42 15.89
CA PHE A 140 -10.72 2.48 15.26
C PHE A 140 -10.64 2.72 13.76
N ASP A 141 -9.49 2.45 13.14
CA ASP A 141 -9.30 2.63 11.70
C ASP A 141 -9.80 1.38 10.94
N PRO A 142 -10.87 1.49 10.14
CA PRO A 142 -11.47 0.34 9.47
C PRO A 142 -10.57 -0.28 8.39
N VAL A 143 -9.58 0.46 7.86
CA VAL A 143 -8.70 -0.06 6.80
C VAL A 143 -7.72 -1.08 7.36
N ASN A 144 -7.20 -0.83 8.56
CA ASN A 144 -6.30 -1.77 9.22
C ASN A 144 -7.02 -2.80 10.12
N GLY A 145 -8.36 -2.71 10.22
CA GLY A 145 -9.19 -3.59 11.05
C GLY A 145 -9.21 -3.20 12.53
N GLY A 146 -8.76 -2.00 12.88
CA GLY A 146 -8.65 -1.50 14.24
C GLY A 146 -7.73 -2.37 15.09
N VAL A 147 -8.16 -2.62 16.33
CA VAL A 147 -7.47 -3.53 17.28
C VAL A 147 -7.23 -4.92 16.68
N LEU A 148 -8.13 -5.42 15.83
CA LEU A 148 -7.97 -6.74 15.22
C LEU A 148 -6.79 -6.80 14.24
N GLY A 149 -6.31 -5.65 13.74
CA GLY A 149 -5.11 -5.58 12.92
C GLY A 149 -3.85 -6.10 13.62
N MET A 150 -3.81 -6.08 14.96
CA MET A 150 -2.73 -6.67 15.75
C MET A 150 -2.59 -8.19 15.57
N LEU A 151 -3.66 -8.90 15.18
CA LEU A 151 -3.56 -10.34 14.93
C LEU A 151 -2.53 -10.67 13.85
N PHE A 152 -2.33 -9.77 12.90
CA PHE A 152 -1.35 -9.89 11.83
C PHE A 152 -0.05 -9.14 12.13
N ASN A 153 -0.08 -8.17 13.05
CA ASN A 153 1.06 -7.33 13.41
C ASN A 153 1.12 -7.16 14.94
N PRO A 154 1.49 -8.21 15.70
CA PRO A 154 1.38 -8.20 17.16
C PRO A 154 2.33 -7.20 17.85
N PHE A 155 3.36 -6.74 17.14
CA PHE A 155 4.33 -5.77 17.63
C PHE A 155 4.11 -4.35 17.07
N ALA A 156 2.99 -4.11 16.38
CA ALA A 156 2.66 -2.77 15.91
C ALA A 156 2.36 -1.82 17.07
N LEU A 157 2.72 -0.55 16.90
CA LEU A 157 2.26 0.52 17.78
C LEU A 157 0.78 0.76 17.53
N LEU A 158 -0.04 0.64 18.57
CA LEU A 158 -1.44 1.06 18.53
C LEU A 158 -1.56 2.50 19.00
N VAL A 159 -2.22 3.33 18.21
CA VAL A 159 -2.55 4.71 18.57
C VAL A 159 -4.06 4.88 18.70
N ASP A 160 -4.45 5.69 19.67
CA ASP A 160 -5.85 6.06 19.83
C ASP A 160 -6.24 6.99 18.66
N SER A 161 -7.23 6.57 17.88
CA SER A 161 -7.79 7.35 16.79
C SER A 161 -8.99 8.11 17.35
N ASN A 162 -8.91 9.44 17.39
CA ASN A 162 -9.80 10.28 18.20
C ASN A 162 -11.31 10.16 17.88
N VAL A 163 -11.71 9.60 16.72
CA VAL A 163 -13.11 9.40 16.32
C VAL A 163 -13.23 8.19 15.36
N PHE A 164 -14.31 7.40 15.47
CA PHE A 164 -14.69 6.37 14.48
C PHE A 164 -15.64 6.96 13.43
N PRO A 165 -15.51 6.67 12.11
CA PRO A 165 -14.43 5.94 11.44
C PRO A 165 -13.41 6.92 10.82
N TYR A 166 -12.26 7.14 11.46
CA TYR A 166 -11.19 7.93 10.86
C TYR A 166 -10.08 7.04 10.27
N HIS A 167 -9.71 7.35 9.04
CA HIS A 167 -8.59 6.79 8.28
C HIS A 167 -7.67 7.92 7.77
N SER A 168 -7.71 9.09 8.42
CA SER A 168 -6.96 10.28 8.00
C SER A 168 -5.52 10.22 8.52
N CYS A 169 -4.56 10.44 7.64
CA CYS A 169 -3.12 10.49 7.94
C CYS A 169 -2.81 11.46 9.09
N ALA A 170 -3.28 12.71 8.98
CA ALA A 170 -2.92 13.79 9.89
C ALA A 170 -3.58 13.65 11.27
N GLU A 171 -4.82 13.13 11.31
CA GLU A 171 -5.62 13.11 12.53
C GLU A 171 -5.36 11.87 13.41
N ASN A 172 -5.06 10.73 12.80
CA ASN A 172 -4.76 9.49 13.53
C ASN A 172 -3.26 9.27 13.77
N TYR A 173 -2.42 9.77 12.87
CA TYR A 173 -1.00 9.38 12.81
C TYR A 173 -0.05 10.59 12.84
N GLY A 174 -0.59 11.82 13.00
CA GLY A 174 0.14 13.08 13.09
C GLY A 174 0.68 13.61 11.75
N ASP A 175 1.40 14.73 11.80
CA ASP A 175 1.98 15.43 10.63
C ASP A 175 3.07 14.62 9.89
N VAL A 176 3.53 13.50 10.46
CA VAL A 176 4.50 12.56 9.84
C VAL A 176 4.00 12.04 8.48
N CYS A 177 2.70 12.16 8.28
CA CYS A 177 1.88 11.65 7.21
C CYS A 177 1.42 12.78 6.25
N ALA A 178 1.69 14.05 6.58
CA ALA A 178 1.20 15.23 5.87
C ALA A 178 2.17 15.65 4.73
N ARG A 179 1.56 15.94 3.57
CA ARG A 179 2.20 16.37 2.32
C ARG A 179 3.11 17.55 2.46
#